data_AF-A0A9X2IRF9-F1
#
_entry.id   AF-A0A9X2IRF9-F1
#
_cell.length_a   1.000
_cell.length_b   1.000
_cell.length_c   1.000
_cell.angle_alpha   90.00
_cell.angle_beta   90.00
_cell.angle_gamma   90.00
#
_symmetry.space_group_name_H-M   'P 1'
#
loop_
_entity.id
_entity.type
_entity.pdbx_description
1 polymer ?
#
loop_
_entity_poly.entity_id
_entity_poly.type
_entity_poly.pdbx_seq_one_letter_code
_entity_poly.pdbx_strand_id
1 'polypeptide(L)'
;MKIPVMELFGPTIQGEGMVIGQKTMFVRTGGCDYSCSWCDSSFTWDGSARSTLMETEAIVSELEKIGGERFSHVTISGGNPALHKGIGELIELCHQRGWKVAVETQGSLWQDWMLAIDDVTISPKPPSSGMETDFAKLDHYIEQLTAASSNASLKVVIFDEADFTYAEHVHKRYPAVPFFLQIGNDDSTTTDDEALVAKLLSRFEWLIERTIESKEMNDVKVLPQLHTLLWGNKRGV
;
A
#
# COMPACT_ATOMS: atom_id res chain seq x y z
N MET A 1 -18.96 -3.68 13.23
CA MET A 1 -18.95 -4.68 12.12
C MET A 1 -17.65 -5.47 12.20
N LYS A 2 -17.62 -6.73 11.74
CA LYS A 2 -16.40 -7.55 11.81
C LYS A 2 -15.51 -7.38 10.57
N ILE A 3 -14.19 -7.29 10.80
CA ILE A 3 -13.15 -7.26 9.77
C ILE A 3 -12.23 -8.48 9.97
N PRO A 4 -11.84 -9.22 8.91
CA PRO A 4 -10.80 -10.24 9.01
C PRO A 4 -9.43 -9.55 9.16
N VAL A 5 -8.78 -9.70 10.31
CA VAL A 5 -7.49 -9.09 10.62
C VAL A 5 -6.41 -10.15 10.68
N MET A 6 -5.30 -9.91 9.98
CA MET A 6 -4.10 -10.75 9.95
C MET A 6 -3.07 -10.26 10.96
N GLU A 7 -2.81 -8.96 10.99
CA GLU A 7 -1.80 -8.36 11.87
C GLU A 7 -2.27 -6.99 12.38
N LEU A 8 -1.92 -6.71 13.65
CA LEU A 8 -2.00 -5.39 14.29
C LEU A 8 -0.64 -5.12 14.92
N PHE A 9 0.05 -4.07 14.49
CA PHE A 9 1.40 -3.77 14.98
C PHE A 9 1.74 -2.28 14.87
N GLY A 10 2.85 -1.91 15.51
CA GLY A 10 3.36 -0.55 15.59
C GLY A 10 3.61 -0.10 17.04
N PRO A 11 3.89 1.20 17.27
CA PRO A 11 4.10 2.21 16.25
C PRO A 11 5.38 1.92 15.48
N THR A 12 5.30 2.05 14.15
CA THR A 12 6.44 1.99 13.23
C THR A 12 6.39 3.17 12.27
N ILE A 13 7.13 3.16 11.16
CA ILE A 13 7.07 4.13 10.07
C ILE A 13 6.41 3.53 8.83
N GLN A 14 5.62 4.30 8.11
CA GLN A 14 5.23 3.97 6.74
C GLN A 14 6.51 3.90 5.89
N GLY A 15 6.76 2.75 5.26
CA GLY A 15 7.98 2.56 4.48
C GLY A 15 7.85 2.97 3.02
N GLU A 16 6.66 3.35 2.56
CA GLU A 16 6.34 3.49 1.14
C GLU A 16 5.45 4.69 0.82
N GLY A 17 5.43 5.08 -0.46
CA GLY A 17 4.40 5.97 -1.02
C GLY A 17 4.39 7.39 -0.46
N MET A 18 3.21 8.01 -0.50
CA MET A 18 3.04 9.45 -0.27
C MET A 18 3.32 9.94 1.15
N VAL A 19 3.22 9.05 2.14
CA VAL A 19 3.51 9.36 3.55
C VAL A 19 4.71 8.56 4.08
N ILE A 20 5.67 8.20 3.21
CA ILE A 20 6.92 7.55 3.61
C ILE A 20 7.59 8.27 4.80
N GLY A 21 7.99 7.52 5.82
CA GLY A 21 8.56 8.01 7.07
C GLY A 21 7.54 8.39 8.16
N GLN A 22 6.24 8.45 7.86
CA GLN A 22 5.19 8.77 8.84
C GLN A 22 5.12 7.71 9.93
N LYS A 23 5.21 8.11 11.21
CA LYS A 23 4.96 7.21 12.34
C LYS A 23 3.49 6.76 12.36
N THR A 24 3.23 5.46 12.29
CA THR A 24 1.90 4.89 12.13
C THR A 24 1.76 3.56 12.88
N MET A 25 0.52 3.22 13.24
CA MET A 25 0.13 1.82 13.49
C MET A 25 -0.28 1.16 12.17
N PHE A 26 -0.28 -0.16 12.10
CA PHE A 26 -0.74 -0.94 10.95
C PHE A 26 -1.89 -1.87 11.31
N VAL A 27 -2.87 -1.92 10.42
CA VAL A 27 -3.95 -2.91 10.39
C VAL A 27 -3.88 -3.67 9.07
N ARG A 28 -3.42 -4.91 9.10
CA ARG A 28 -3.35 -5.79 7.92
C ARG A 28 -4.58 -6.69 7.88
N THR A 29 -5.38 -6.60 6.82
CA THR A 29 -6.61 -7.38 6.67
C THR A 29 -6.41 -8.73 5.96
N GLY A 30 -7.39 -9.62 6.03
CA GLY A 30 -7.40 -10.90 5.31
C GLY A 30 -8.15 -10.80 3.99
N GLY A 31 -7.72 -11.55 2.99
CA GLY A 31 -8.39 -11.70 1.69
C GLY A 31 -7.93 -10.69 0.65
N CYS A 32 -7.79 -11.15 -0.60
CA CYS A 32 -7.45 -10.33 -1.76
C CYS A 32 -8.15 -10.88 -3.00
N ASP A 33 -8.62 -9.99 -3.87
CA ASP A 33 -9.19 -10.33 -5.18
C ASP A 33 -8.12 -10.53 -6.27
N TYR A 34 -6.85 -10.26 -5.94
CA TYR A 34 -5.68 -10.47 -6.80
C TYR A 34 -4.75 -11.53 -6.20
N SER A 35 -3.94 -12.17 -7.06
CA SER A 35 -2.93 -13.17 -6.69
C SER A 35 -1.58 -12.85 -7.35
N CYS A 36 -1.03 -11.68 -7.04
CA CYS A 36 0.20 -11.16 -7.64
C CYS A 36 1.38 -12.12 -7.42
N SER A 37 2.17 -12.39 -8.46
CA SER A 37 3.29 -13.35 -8.42
C SER A 37 4.38 -13.02 -7.39
N TRP A 38 4.58 -11.73 -7.10
CA TRP A 38 5.61 -11.24 -6.18
C TRP A 38 5.03 -10.65 -4.89
N CYS A 39 3.83 -11.07 -4.48
CA CYS A 39 3.19 -10.55 -3.26
C CYS A 39 4.03 -10.86 -2.01
N ASP A 40 4.63 -9.82 -1.40
CA ASP A 40 5.39 -9.93 -0.13
C ASP A 40 4.54 -10.38 1.07
N SER A 41 3.22 -10.25 0.94
CA SER A 41 2.23 -10.54 1.97
C SER A 41 1.23 -11.62 1.52
N SER A 42 1.70 -12.62 0.75
CA SER A 42 0.84 -13.68 0.17
C SER A 42 0.00 -14.41 1.22
N PHE A 43 0.52 -14.53 2.45
CA PHE A 43 -0.14 -15.14 3.60
C PHE A 43 -1.51 -14.51 3.95
N THR A 44 -1.79 -13.32 3.43
CA THR A 44 -3.09 -12.65 3.57
C THR A 44 -4.20 -13.27 2.71
N TRP A 45 -3.87 -14.03 1.65
CA TRP A 45 -4.86 -14.55 0.69
C TRP A 45 -4.59 -15.98 0.20
N ASP A 46 -3.38 -16.52 0.33
CA ASP A 46 -3.00 -17.87 -0.15
C ASP A 46 -3.48 -19.03 0.74
N GLY A 47 -4.10 -18.73 1.88
CA GLY A 47 -4.61 -19.71 2.85
C GLY A 47 -3.56 -20.31 3.78
N SER A 48 -2.30 -19.86 3.71
CA SER A 48 -1.22 -20.31 4.61
C SER A 48 -1.35 -19.79 6.04
N ALA A 49 -2.11 -18.71 6.25
CA ALA A 49 -2.42 -18.14 7.56
C ALA A 49 -3.93 -17.86 7.70
N ARG A 50 -4.40 -17.73 8.95
CA ARG A 50 -5.82 -17.49 9.27
C ARG A 50 -6.01 -16.12 9.87
N SER A 51 -6.93 -15.34 9.30
CA SER A 51 -7.39 -14.09 9.88
C SER A 51 -8.24 -14.33 11.13
N THR A 52 -8.19 -13.40 12.08
CA THR A 52 -9.15 -13.31 13.18
C THR A 52 -10.24 -12.32 12.79
N LEU A 53 -11.52 -12.73 12.87
CA LEU A 53 -12.63 -11.79 12.70
C LEU A 53 -12.75 -10.93 13.98
N MET A 54 -12.43 -9.65 13.86
CA MET A 54 -12.44 -8.70 14.98
C MET A 54 -13.53 -7.65 14.77
N GLU A 55 -14.22 -7.28 15.85
CA GLU A 55 -15.05 -6.07 15.84
C GLU A 55 -14.15 -4.82 15.76
N THR A 56 -14.65 -3.78 15.11
CA THR A 56 -14.00 -2.47 14.93
C THR A 56 -13.48 -1.87 16.25
N GLU A 57 -14.25 -1.94 17.32
CA GLU A 57 -13.88 -1.48 18.65
C GLU A 57 -12.73 -2.31 19.24
N ALA A 58 -12.75 -3.62 19.01
CA ALA A 58 -11.69 -4.51 19.49
C ALA A 58 -10.36 -4.24 18.76
N ILE A 59 -10.41 -3.90 17.48
CA ILE A 59 -9.23 -3.45 16.72
C ILE A 59 -8.66 -2.18 17.35
N VAL A 60 -9.51 -1.18 17.57
CA VAL A 60 -9.06 0.09 18.15
C VAL A 60 -8.50 -0.08 19.57
N SER A 61 -9.16 -0.87 20.42
CA SER A 61 -8.63 -1.17 21.76
C SER A 61 -7.27 -1.87 21.72
N GLU A 62 -7.04 -2.77 20.76
CA GLU A 62 -5.73 -3.41 20.61
C GLU A 62 -4.67 -2.42 20.09
N LEU A 63 -5.03 -1.49 19.18
CA LEU A 63 -4.13 -0.41 18.77
C LEU A 63 -3.72 0.48 19.95
N GLU A 64 -4.67 0.86 20.81
CA GLU A 64 -4.39 1.62 22.04
C GLU A 64 -3.50 0.83 23.01
N LYS A 65 -3.74 -0.47 23.15
CA LYS A 65 -2.96 -1.35 24.02
C LYS A 65 -1.50 -1.49 23.55
N ILE A 66 -1.27 -1.62 22.25
CA ILE A 66 0.08 -1.76 21.67
C ILE A 66 0.79 -0.39 21.63
N GLY A 67 0.11 0.62 21.10
CA GLY A 67 0.69 1.93 20.83
C GLY A 67 0.73 2.86 22.03
N GLY A 68 -0.23 2.74 22.95
CA GLY A 68 -0.51 3.76 23.97
C GLY A 68 -0.83 5.10 23.31
N GLU A 69 -0.29 6.18 23.87
CA GLU A 69 -0.44 7.54 23.34
C GLU A 69 0.63 7.91 22.29
N ARG A 70 1.36 6.93 21.75
CA ARG A 70 2.54 7.18 20.91
C ARG A 70 2.26 7.25 19.41
N PHE A 71 1.00 7.35 18.99
CA PHE A 71 0.62 7.44 17.59
C PHE A 71 -0.61 8.33 17.40
N SER A 72 -0.75 8.84 16.19
CA SER A 72 -1.90 9.64 15.74
C SER A 72 -2.21 9.37 14.26
N HIS A 73 -1.77 8.21 13.77
CA HIS A 73 -1.91 7.79 12.38
C HIS A 73 -2.00 6.25 12.34
N VAL A 74 -2.90 5.72 11.50
CA VAL A 74 -3.14 4.29 11.30
C VAL A 74 -3.16 3.99 9.80
N THR A 75 -2.38 3.02 9.36
CA THR A 75 -2.34 2.56 7.96
C THR A 75 -3.08 1.23 7.86
N ILE A 76 -4.10 1.18 7.00
CA ILE A 76 -4.88 -0.01 6.70
C ILE A 76 -4.37 -0.62 5.40
N SER A 77 -3.95 -1.89 5.42
CA SER A 77 -3.30 -2.55 4.29
C SER A 77 -3.75 -4.00 4.10
N GLY A 78 -2.99 -4.72 3.24
CA GLY A 78 -3.27 -5.98 2.55
C GLY A 78 -3.92 -7.09 3.37
N GLY A 79 -4.53 -8.13 2.78
CA GLY A 79 -4.98 -8.15 1.38
C GLY A 79 -6.02 -7.03 1.16
N ASN A 80 -6.57 -6.88 -0.04
CA ASN A 80 -7.29 -5.65 -0.43
C ASN A 80 -8.36 -5.18 0.60
N PRO A 81 -8.12 -4.06 1.34
CA PRO A 81 -9.05 -3.56 2.35
C PRO A 81 -10.43 -3.22 1.79
N ALA A 82 -10.50 -2.90 0.48
CA ALA A 82 -11.73 -2.55 -0.21
C ALA A 82 -12.74 -3.71 -0.33
N LEU A 83 -12.34 -4.94 0.04
CA LEU A 83 -13.26 -6.06 0.21
C LEU A 83 -14.19 -5.91 1.43
N HIS A 84 -13.81 -5.06 2.40
CA HIS A 84 -14.41 -5.06 3.73
C HIS A 84 -15.17 -3.76 4.00
N LYS A 85 -16.51 -3.83 4.04
CA LYS A 85 -17.36 -2.68 4.37
C LYS A 85 -17.16 -2.17 5.80
N GLY A 86 -16.74 -3.05 6.72
CA GLY A 86 -16.48 -2.69 8.12
C GLY A 86 -15.35 -1.68 8.31
N ILE A 87 -14.52 -1.43 7.29
CA ILE A 87 -13.46 -0.42 7.35
C ILE A 87 -14.03 0.99 7.55
N GLY A 88 -15.24 1.29 7.05
CA GLY A 88 -15.89 2.60 7.27
C GLY A 88 -16.05 2.93 8.76
N GLU A 89 -16.55 1.98 9.55
CA GLU A 89 -16.73 2.14 11.00
C GLU A 89 -15.37 2.25 11.74
N LEU A 90 -14.34 1.54 11.26
CA LEU A 90 -12.98 1.67 11.81
C LEU A 90 -12.40 3.08 11.57
N ILE A 91 -12.63 3.66 10.38
CA ILE A 91 -12.20 5.03 10.06
C ILE A 91 -12.86 6.03 11.02
N GLU A 92 -14.18 5.92 11.21
CA GLU A 92 -14.93 6.80 12.12
C GLU A 92 -14.38 6.73 13.55
N LEU A 93 -14.10 5.53 14.07
CA LEU A 93 -13.55 5.35 15.42
C LEU A 93 -12.12 5.88 15.57
N CYS A 94 -11.29 5.80 14.51
CA CYS A 94 -9.96 6.40 14.48
C CYS A 94 -10.05 7.94 14.50
N HIS A 95 -10.91 8.52 13.67
CA HIS A 95 -11.13 9.96 13.60
C HIS A 95 -11.67 10.53 14.92
N GLN A 96 -12.57 9.81 15.61
CA GLN A 96 -13.05 10.19 16.94
C GLN A 96 -11.93 10.30 17.99
N ARG A 97 -10.80 9.60 17.79
CA ARG A 97 -9.60 9.67 18.63
C ARG A 97 -8.57 10.69 18.14
N GLY A 98 -8.88 11.40 17.07
CA GLY A 98 -7.98 12.35 16.43
C GLY A 98 -6.84 11.69 15.66
N TRP A 99 -6.96 10.42 15.29
CA TRP A 99 -5.97 9.72 14.47
C TRP A 99 -6.32 9.84 13.00
N LYS A 100 -5.32 10.15 12.16
CA LYS A 100 -5.45 10.06 10.71
C LYS A 100 -5.43 8.60 10.23
N VAL A 101 -6.04 8.35 9.08
CA VAL A 101 -6.07 7.02 8.46
C VAL A 101 -5.52 7.07 7.04
N ALA A 102 -4.58 6.17 6.75
CA ALA A 102 -4.12 5.87 5.39
C ALA A 102 -4.65 4.51 4.92
N VAL A 103 -4.83 4.33 3.61
CA VAL A 103 -5.18 3.03 3.02
C VAL A 103 -4.29 2.70 1.82
N GLU A 104 -3.90 1.43 1.72
CA GLU A 104 -3.23 0.86 0.55
C GLU A 104 -4.18 -0.10 -0.18
N THR A 105 -4.46 0.14 -1.45
CA THR A 105 -5.32 -0.71 -2.29
C THR A 105 -4.76 -0.83 -3.71
N GLN A 106 -5.12 -1.88 -4.45
CA GLN A 106 -4.81 -1.97 -5.88
C GLN A 106 -5.81 -1.27 -6.81
N GLY A 107 -6.90 -0.69 -6.28
CA GLY A 107 -7.87 0.08 -7.07
C GLY A 107 -8.86 -0.76 -7.87
N SER A 108 -9.09 -2.01 -7.47
CA SER A 108 -9.95 -2.96 -8.19
C SER A 108 -11.41 -3.01 -7.70
N LEU A 109 -11.74 -2.43 -6.54
CA LEU A 109 -13.07 -2.49 -5.92
C LEU A 109 -13.36 -1.22 -5.15
N TRP A 110 -14.39 -0.44 -5.52
CA TRP A 110 -14.71 0.81 -4.84
C TRP A 110 -15.52 0.62 -3.54
N GLN A 111 -15.29 1.48 -2.56
CA GLN A 111 -16.13 1.64 -1.37
C GLN A 111 -16.25 3.12 -1.03
N ASP A 112 -17.44 3.58 -0.63
CA ASP A 112 -17.67 5.01 -0.33
C ASP A 112 -16.84 5.52 0.85
N TRP A 113 -16.43 4.65 1.76
CA TRP A 113 -15.55 5.03 2.87
C TRP A 113 -14.16 5.49 2.41
N MET A 114 -13.75 5.24 1.16
CA MET A 114 -12.52 5.80 0.58
C MET A 114 -12.49 7.32 0.65
N LEU A 115 -13.66 7.97 0.58
CA LEU A 115 -13.78 9.43 0.66
C LEU A 115 -13.48 9.99 2.06
N ALA A 116 -13.50 9.14 3.09
CA ALA A 116 -13.18 9.50 4.47
C ALA A 116 -11.71 9.21 4.83
N ILE A 117 -10.91 8.65 3.93
CA ILE A 117 -9.50 8.37 4.20
C ILE A 117 -8.66 9.65 4.05
N ASP A 118 -7.71 9.87 4.95
CA ASP A 118 -6.80 11.03 4.92
C ASP A 118 -5.69 10.89 3.86
N ASP A 119 -5.20 9.67 3.62
CA ASP A 119 -4.12 9.37 2.67
C ASP A 119 -4.44 8.07 1.88
N VAL A 120 -4.87 8.20 0.62
CA VAL A 120 -5.22 7.05 -0.24
C VAL A 120 -4.07 6.72 -1.20
N THR A 121 -3.42 5.56 -1.02
CA THR A 121 -2.48 5.02 -2.01
C THR A 121 -3.17 3.97 -2.88
N ILE A 122 -3.29 4.24 -4.18
CA ILE A 122 -3.75 3.28 -5.17
C ILE A 122 -2.55 2.72 -5.91
N SER A 123 -2.44 1.39 -5.95
CA SER A 123 -1.33 0.69 -6.60
C SER A 123 -1.83 -0.25 -7.69
N PRO A 124 -2.11 0.26 -8.90
CA PRO A 124 -2.38 -0.57 -10.06
C PRO A 124 -1.22 -1.53 -10.30
N LYS A 125 -1.53 -2.79 -10.59
CA LYS A 125 -0.52 -3.85 -10.65
C LYS A 125 0.01 -4.01 -12.08
N PRO A 126 1.34 -3.98 -12.26
CA PRO A 126 1.97 -4.04 -13.57
C PRO A 126 2.04 -5.49 -14.11
N PRO A 127 2.43 -5.70 -15.38
CA PRO A 127 2.45 -7.01 -16.01
C PRO A 127 3.26 -8.08 -15.26
N SER A 128 4.39 -7.73 -14.64
CA SER A 128 5.20 -8.69 -13.86
C SER A 128 4.45 -9.34 -12.71
N SER A 129 3.34 -8.74 -12.24
CA SER A 129 2.52 -9.32 -11.19
C SER A 129 1.65 -10.48 -11.68
N GLY A 130 1.55 -10.69 -13.00
CA GLY A 130 0.64 -11.64 -13.61
C GLY A 130 -0.84 -11.24 -13.56
N MET A 131 -1.16 -10.00 -13.14
CA MET A 131 -2.54 -9.50 -13.02
C MET A 131 -2.83 -8.50 -14.15
N GLU A 132 -4.09 -8.42 -14.56
CA GLU A 132 -4.55 -7.42 -15.53
C GLU A 132 -5.29 -6.28 -14.81
N THR A 133 -4.88 -5.04 -15.09
CA THR A 133 -5.57 -3.85 -14.57
C THR A 133 -6.87 -3.60 -15.32
N ASP A 134 -7.98 -3.57 -14.61
CA ASP A 134 -9.26 -3.10 -15.13
C ASP A 134 -9.30 -1.57 -15.08
N PHE A 135 -8.93 -0.94 -16.19
CA PHE A 135 -8.85 0.52 -16.27
C PHE A 135 -10.20 1.22 -16.08
N ALA A 136 -11.34 0.58 -16.40
CA ALA A 136 -12.63 1.21 -16.19
C ALA A 136 -12.95 1.36 -14.69
N LYS A 137 -12.53 0.40 -13.87
CA LYS A 137 -12.64 0.50 -12.41
C LYS A 137 -11.65 1.51 -11.83
N LEU A 138 -10.44 1.55 -12.38
CA LEU A 138 -9.44 2.53 -11.95
C LEU A 138 -9.87 3.96 -12.30
N ASP A 139 -10.47 4.17 -13.48
CA ASP A 139 -11.06 5.45 -13.88
C ASP A 139 -12.10 5.91 -12.86
N HIS A 140 -13.06 5.02 -12.53
CA HIS A 140 -14.07 5.31 -11.53
C HIS A 140 -13.46 5.71 -10.18
N TYR A 141 -12.43 4.99 -9.74
CA TYR A 141 -11.68 5.31 -8.52
C TYR A 141 -11.12 6.74 -8.53
N ILE A 142 -10.39 7.08 -9.60
CA ILE A 142 -9.72 8.37 -9.72
C ILE A 142 -10.75 9.49 -9.87
N GLU A 143 -11.83 9.27 -10.61
CA GLU A 143 -12.92 10.24 -10.77
C GLU A 143 -13.58 10.59 -9.44
N GLN A 144 -13.95 9.59 -8.63
CA GLN A 144 -14.61 9.81 -7.34
C GLN A 144 -13.69 10.57 -6.36
N LEU A 145 -12.43 10.14 -6.25
CA LEU A 145 -11.46 10.79 -5.35
C LEU A 145 -11.12 12.21 -5.81
N THR A 146 -10.99 12.44 -7.11
CA THR A 146 -10.75 13.78 -7.67
C THR A 146 -11.95 14.70 -7.42
N ALA A 147 -13.17 14.21 -7.65
CA ALA A 147 -14.39 14.98 -7.41
C ALA A 147 -14.55 15.40 -5.94
N ALA A 148 -14.12 14.54 -5.01
CA ALA A 148 -14.12 14.83 -3.58
C ALA A 148 -12.90 15.64 -3.11
N SER A 149 -11.95 15.95 -3.99
CA SER A 149 -10.65 16.54 -3.63
C SER A 149 -9.90 15.73 -2.56
N SER A 150 -10.06 14.40 -2.59
CA SER A 150 -9.38 13.48 -1.68
C SER A 150 -7.87 13.51 -1.92
N ASN A 151 -7.11 13.37 -0.84
CA ASN A 151 -5.67 13.27 -0.90
C ASN A 151 -5.26 11.85 -1.29
N ALA A 152 -5.08 11.65 -2.60
CA ALA A 152 -4.79 10.35 -3.20
C ALA A 152 -3.51 10.38 -4.04
N SER A 153 -2.87 9.22 -4.15
CA SER A 153 -1.69 9.01 -5.00
C SER A 153 -1.77 7.68 -5.74
N LEU A 154 -1.03 7.60 -6.85
CA LEU A 154 -0.79 6.38 -7.59
C LEU A 154 0.64 5.89 -7.33
N LYS A 155 0.81 4.60 -7.06
CA LYS A 155 2.11 3.97 -6.81
C LYS A 155 2.26 2.67 -7.59
N VAL A 156 3.14 2.64 -8.58
CA VAL A 156 3.41 1.44 -9.39
C VAL A 156 4.74 0.83 -8.97
N VAL A 157 4.72 -0.47 -8.68
CA VAL A 157 5.92 -1.26 -8.37
C VAL A 157 6.58 -1.68 -9.67
N ILE A 158 7.90 -1.61 -9.78
CA ILE A 158 8.66 -1.83 -11.02
C ILE A 158 9.67 -2.95 -10.83
N PHE A 159 9.49 -4.05 -11.57
CA PHE A 159 10.46 -5.14 -11.62
C PHE A 159 11.36 -5.09 -12.86
N ASP A 160 10.85 -4.56 -13.97
CA ASP A 160 11.51 -4.56 -15.27
C ASP A 160 11.03 -3.41 -16.18
N GLU A 161 11.53 -3.37 -17.41
CA GLU A 161 11.18 -2.37 -18.44
C GLU A 161 9.70 -2.43 -18.86
N ALA A 162 9.06 -3.61 -18.79
CA ALA A 162 7.65 -3.75 -19.15
C ALA A 162 6.77 -3.09 -18.08
N ASP A 163 7.12 -3.26 -16.80
CA ASP A 163 6.48 -2.57 -15.69
C ASP A 163 6.70 -1.06 -15.77
N PHE A 164 7.90 -0.60 -16.14
CA PHE A 164 8.19 0.83 -16.32
C PHE A 164 7.33 1.44 -17.43
N THR A 165 7.22 0.75 -18.58
CA THR A 165 6.36 1.17 -19.69
C THR A 165 4.89 1.20 -19.27
N TYR A 166 4.44 0.22 -18.49
CA TYR A 166 3.10 0.23 -17.91
C TYR A 166 2.90 1.44 -16.99
N ALA A 167 3.87 1.75 -16.14
CA ALA A 167 3.80 2.91 -15.26
C ALA A 167 3.71 4.23 -16.04
N GLU A 168 4.44 4.38 -17.15
CA GLU A 168 4.31 5.56 -18.04
C GLU A 168 2.89 5.68 -18.60
N HIS A 169 2.29 4.55 -18.99
CA HIS A 169 0.90 4.53 -19.45
C HIS A 169 -0.07 4.98 -18.36
N VAL A 170 0.07 4.48 -17.13
CA VAL A 170 -0.78 4.87 -16.00
C VAL A 170 -0.59 6.36 -15.66
N HIS A 171 0.65 6.85 -15.60
CA HIS A 171 0.94 8.26 -15.30
C HIS A 171 0.32 9.20 -16.34
N LYS A 172 0.48 8.88 -17.64
CA LYS A 172 -0.15 9.64 -18.74
C LYS A 172 -1.66 9.66 -18.68
N ARG A 173 -2.28 8.57 -18.21
CA ARG A 173 -3.73 8.47 -18.08
C ARG A 173 -4.29 9.37 -16.98
N TYR A 174 -3.53 9.55 -15.89
CA TYR A 174 -3.94 10.33 -14.72
C TYR A 174 -2.92 11.43 -14.35
N PRO A 175 -2.71 12.42 -15.24
CA PRO A 175 -1.59 13.36 -15.13
C PRO A 175 -1.69 14.33 -13.92
N ALA A 176 -2.88 14.45 -13.32
CA ALA A 176 -3.10 15.31 -12.15
C ALA A 176 -2.91 14.59 -10.81
N VAL A 177 -2.74 13.26 -10.83
CA VAL A 177 -2.63 12.46 -9.60
C VAL A 177 -1.15 12.29 -9.26
N PRO A 178 -0.72 12.63 -8.03
CA PRO A 178 0.65 12.41 -7.58
C PRO A 178 1.10 10.96 -7.85
N PHE A 179 2.22 10.80 -8.55
CA PHE A 179 2.65 9.51 -9.06
C PHE A 179 3.98 9.05 -8.46
N PHE A 180 4.04 7.79 -8.08
CA PHE A 180 5.16 7.18 -7.38
C PHE A 180 5.60 5.90 -8.10
N LEU A 181 6.90 5.75 -8.27
CA LEU A 181 7.55 4.53 -8.71
C LEU A 181 8.22 3.88 -7.52
N GLN A 182 8.02 2.57 -7.36
CA GLN A 182 8.60 1.78 -6.28
C GLN A 182 9.40 0.61 -6.85
N ILE A 183 10.57 0.32 -6.29
CA ILE A 183 11.31 -0.89 -6.67
C ILE A 183 10.55 -2.16 -6.24
N GLY A 184 10.55 -3.17 -7.10
CA GLY A 184 10.10 -4.51 -6.73
C GLY A 184 11.13 -5.26 -5.88
N ASN A 185 10.65 -5.97 -4.86
CA ASN A 185 11.41 -6.99 -4.12
C ASN A 185 11.07 -8.38 -4.69
N ASP A 186 12.04 -9.00 -5.36
CA ASP A 186 11.91 -10.32 -5.99
C ASP A 186 12.32 -11.48 -5.08
N ASP A 187 12.78 -11.19 -3.85
CA ASP A 187 13.12 -12.20 -2.85
C ASP A 187 12.53 -11.83 -1.49
N SER A 188 11.23 -12.13 -1.33
CA SER A 188 10.50 -11.92 -0.08
C SER A 188 10.76 -12.99 0.98
N THR A 189 11.65 -13.95 0.71
CA THR A 189 11.88 -15.13 1.56
C THR A 189 13.29 -15.21 2.14
N THR A 190 14.26 -14.53 1.54
CA THR A 190 15.63 -14.48 2.06
C THR A 190 15.68 -13.93 3.48
N THR A 191 16.64 -14.47 4.23
CA THR A 191 17.03 -14.01 5.58
C THR A 191 18.42 -13.36 5.58
N ASP A 192 19.04 -13.21 4.40
CA ASP A 192 20.30 -12.49 4.23
C ASP A 192 20.00 -11.02 3.92
N ASP A 193 19.84 -10.24 4.99
CA ASP A 193 19.47 -8.83 4.89
C ASP A 193 20.54 -7.99 4.18
N GLU A 194 21.83 -8.30 4.37
CA GLU A 194 22.92 -7.54 3.72
C GLU A 194 22.89 -7.72 2.20
N ALA A 195 22.76 -8.97 1.74
CA ALA A 195 22.65 -9.26 0.31
C ALA A 195 21.36 -8.69 -0.29
N LEU A 196 20.24 -8.77 0.44
CA LEU A 196 18.96 -8.20 0.02
C LEU A 196 19.06 -6.69 -0.16
N VAL A 197 19.57 -5.97 0.84
CA VAL A 197 19.71 -4.51 0.82
C VAL A 197 20.62 -4.08 -0.34
N ALA A 198 21.78 -4.73 -0.52
CA ALA A 198 22.68 -4.43 -1.63
C ALA A 198 21.98 -4.60 -2.98
N LYS A 199 21.21 -5.67 -3.16
CA LYS A 199 20.43 -5.93 -4.38
C LYS A 199 19.36 -4.86 -4.62
N LEU A 200 18.59 -4.51 -3.58
CA LEU A 200 17.52 -3.51 -3.68
C LEU A 200 18.07 -2.11 -3.99
N LEU A 201 19.22 -1.73 -3.43
CA LEU A 201 19.87 -0.45 -3.75
C LEU A 201 20.34 -0.39 -5.20
N SER A 202 20.92 -1.46 -5.74
CA SER A 202 21.28 -1.53 -7.16
C SER A 202 20.05 -1.43 -8.08
N ARG A 203 18.93 -2.06 -7.69
CA ARG A 203 17.65 -1.93 -8.43
C ARG A 203 17.08 -0.52 -8.34
N PHE A 204 17.26 0.14 -7.19
CA PHE A 204 16.81 1.51 -6.99
C PHE A 204 17.60 2.50 -7.86
N GLU A 205 18.91 2.35 -7.94
CA GLU A 205 19.77 3.11 -8.85
C GLU A 205 19.31 2.95 -10.30
N TRP A 206 19.11 1.70 -10.77
CA TRP A 206 18.59 1.44 -12.12
C TRP A 206 17.25 2.15 -12.39
N LEU A 207 16.29 2.08 -11.45
CA LEU A 207 14.99 2.71 -11.62
C LEU A 207 15.09 4.24 -11.67
N ILE A 208 16.00 4.83 -10.87
CA ILE A 208 16.29 6.27 -10.92
C ILE A 208 16.86 6.66 -12.28
N GLU A 209 17.84 5.92 -12.80
CA GLU A 209 18.45 6.17 -14.12
C GLU A 209 17.41 6.13 -15.23
N ARG A 210 16.55 5.10 -15.25
CA ARG A 210 15.42 5.00 -16.19
C ARG A 210 14.46 6.17 -16.09
N THR A 211 14.14 6.58 -14.86
CA THR A 211 13.25 7.72 -14.63
C THR A 211 13.85 9.02 -15.15
N ILE A 212 15.15 9.26 -14.93
CA ILE A 212 15.87 10.46 -15.42
C ILE A 212 15.87 10.54 -16.95
N GLU A 213 15.94 9.41 -17.64
CA GLU A 213 15.94 9.36 -19.11
C GLU A 213 14.54 9.53 -19.71
N SER A 214 13.47 9.22 -18.96
CA SER A 214 12.10 9.33 -19.46
C SER A 214 11.60 10.77 -19.44
N LYS A 215 11.16 11.25 -20.60
CA LYS A 215 10.48 12.55 -20.73
C LYS A 215 9.06 12.55 -20.18
N GLU A 216 8.51 11.36 -19.93
CA GLU A 216 7.13 11.18 -19.47
C GLU A 216 7.05 11.18 -17.95
N MET A 217 8.15 10.84 -17.26
CA MET A 217 8.21 10.71 -15.81
C MET A 217 8.80 11.94 -15.11
N ASN A 218 8.54 13.14 -15.62
CA ASN A 218 9.11 14.37 -15.03
C ASN A 218 8.53 14.70 -13.64
N ASP A 219 7.24 14.42 -13.41
CA ASP A 219 6.53 14.70 -12.15
C ASP A 219 6.19 13.40 -11.42
N VAL A 220 7.22 12.61 -11.13
CA VAL A 220 7.10 11.37 -10.34
C VAL A 220 8.10 11.35 -9.19
N LYS A 221 7.80 10.55 -8.17
CA LYS A 221 8.71 10.28 -7.06
C LYS A 221 9.17 8.83 -7.14
N VAL A 222 10.48 8.59 -7.14
CA VAL A 222 11.06 7.25 -7.12
C VAL A 222 11.49 6.91 -5.69
N LEU A 223 10.91 5.86 -5.10
CA LEU A 223 11.15 5.48 -3.71
C LEU A 223 11.48 3.99 -3.56
N PRO A 224 12.30 3.61 -2.56
CA PRO A 224 12.44 2.22 -2.16
C PRO A 224 11.35 1.82 -1.16
N GLN A 225 11.37 0.56 -0.72
CA GLN A 225 10.66 0.13 0.49
C GLN A 225 11.58 0.38 1.71
N LEU A 226 11.41 1.50 2.40
CA LEU A 226 12.31 1.90 3.49
C LEU A 226 12.35 0.88 4.63
N HIS A 227 11.22 0.25 4.94
CA HIS A 227 11.15 -0.78 5.97
C HIS A 227 11.96 -2.04 5.59
N THR A 228 11.99 -2.43 4.32
CA THR A 228 12.80 -3.55 3.83
C THR A 228 14.29 -3.24 3.91
N LEU A 229 14.67 -1.98 3.69
CA LEU A 229 16.07 -1.54 3.87
C LEU A 229 16.52 -1.57 5.34
N LEU A 230 15.60 -1.44 6.29
CA LEU A 230 15.88 -1.43 7.73
C LEU A 230 15.79 -2.81 8.39
N TRP A 231 14.86 -3.64 7.94
CA TRP A 231 14.49 -4.88 8.62
C TRP A 231 14.34 -6.10 7.69
N GLY A 232 14.74 -5.98 6.43
CA GLY A 232 14.60 -7.05 5.43
C GLY A 232 13.14 -7.47 5.26
N ASN A 233 12.91 -8.78 5.20
CA ASN A 233 11.58 -9.37 5.04
C ASN A 233 10.86 -9.63 6.38
N LYS A 234 11.31 -9.00 7.47
CA LYS A 234 10.71 -9.19 8.79
C LYS A 234 9.27 -8.67 8.81
N ARG A 235 8.37 -9.46 9.41
CA ARG A 235 6.96 -9.10 9.61
C ARG A 235 6.74 -8.34 10.92
N GLY A 236 5.63 -7.59 10.98
CA GLY A 236 5.19 -6.89 12.19
C GLY A 236 6.13 -5.75 12.64
N VAL A 237 6.85 -5.15 11.69
CA VAL A 237 7.77 -4.04 11.91
C VAL A 237 7.41 -2.85 11.07
#